data_AF-A0A2U9PNJ2-F1
#
_entry.id   AF-A0A2U9PNJ2-F1
#
_cell.length_a   1.000
_cell.length_b   1.000
_cell.length_c   1.000
_cell.angle_alpha   90.00
_cell.angle_beta   90.00
_cell.angle_gamma   90.00
#
_symmetry.space_group_name_H-M   'P 1'
#
loop_
_entity.id
_entity.type
_entity.pdbx_description
1 polymer ?
#
loop_
_entity_poly.entity_id
_entity_poly.type
_entity_poly.pdbx_seq_one_letter_code
_entity_poly.pdbx_strand_id
1 'polypeptide(L)'
;MGIPRSMNERTANGSTDSRHARPPGVGDDTVEAAGKMSEALEYIERARGHLYTFHQLIGHADALLDEVCDKLREAGHDAAAERVQTELVGHNVLPGRWSFQIVEEFDDMYWSLFREHERRLRDEFMGGARHVFESEMKERRRTHGRPGHEATP
;
A
#
# COMPACT_ATOMS: atom_id res chain seq x y z
N MET A 1 24.81 0.51 -43.08
CA MET A 1 23.84 -0.35 -42.39
C MET A 1 23.22 0.51 -41.29
N GLY A 2 21.99 0.99 -41.50
CA GLY A 2 21.32 1.91 -40.58
C GLY A 2 20.69 1.16 -39.41
N ILE A 3 20.94 1.64 -38.20
CA ILE A 3 20.23 1.20 -37.00
C ILE A 3 18.78 1.67 -37.15
N PRO A 4 17.76 0.79 -37.03
CA PRO A 4 16.38 1.24 -37.07
C PRO A 4 16.11 2.06 -35.80
N ARG A 5 15.80 3.35 -35.97
CA ARG A 5 15.17 4.15 -34.91
C ARG A 5 13.86 3.46 -34.57
N SER A 6 13.77 2.90 -33.36
CA SER A 6 12.51 2.48 -32.76
C SER A 6 11.54 3.65 -32.89
N MET A 7 10.53 3.47 -33.75
CA MET A 7 9.43 4.43 -33.88
C MET A 7 8.78 4.51 -32.51
N ASN A 8 8.88 5.69 -31.91
CA ASN A 8 8.18 6.06 -30.69
C ASN A 8 6.68 5.87 -30.96
N GLU A 9 6.12 4.74 -30.56
CA GLU A 9 4.69 4.43 -30.63
C GLU A 9 3.96 5.45 -29.77
N ARG A 10 3.63 6.59 -30.37
CA ARG A 10 2.58 7.46 -29.85
C ARG A 10 1.32 6.62 -29.79
N THR A 11 0.89 6.27 -28.58
CA THR A 11 -0.46 5.78 -28.43
C THR A 11 -1.40 6.94 -28.77
N ALA A 12 -2.40 6.66 -29.62
CA ALA A 12 -3.33 7.68 -30.10
C ALA A 12 -4.22 8.28 -28.97
N ASN A 13 -4.07 7.79 -27.73
CA ASN A 13 -4.93 8.08 -26.60
C ASN A 13 -4.23 8.86 -25.47
N GLY A 14 -3.10 9.52 -25.77
CA GLY A 14 -2.42 10.38 -24.79
C GLY A 14 -1.67 9.63 -23.67
N SER A 15 -1.41 8.34 -23.80
CA SER A 15 -0.61 7.56 -22.84
C SER A 15 0.87 7.49 -23.24
N THR A 16 1.73 7.29 -22.25
CA THR A 16 3.17 7.07 -22.43
C THR A 16 3.55 5.71 -23.02
N ASP A 17 2.75 4.67 -22.82
CA ASP A 17 2.94 3.35 -23.45
C ASP A 17 1.61 2.60 -23.66
N SER A 18 1.66 1.45 -24.33
CA SER A 18 0.49 0.61 -24.64
C SER A 18 -0.13 -0.10 -23.44
N ARG A 19 0.63 -0.37 -22.36
CA ARG A 19 0.13 -1.02 -21.15
C ARG A 19 -0.67 -0.07 -20.25
N HIS A 20 -0.43 1.23 -20.38
CA HIS A 20 -1.12 2.28 -19.63
C HIS A 20 -2.07 3.09 -20.54
N ALA A 21 -2.33 2.59 -21.76
CA ALA A 21 -3.23 3.26 -22.69
C ALA A 21 -4.68 3.13 -22.24
N ARG A 22 -5.40 4.25 -22.27
CA ARG A 22 -6.84 4.28 -22.05
C ARG A 22 -7.54 3.37 -23.09
N PRO A 23 -8.53 2.55 -22.69
CA PRO A 23 -9.30 1.78 -23.65
C PRO A 23 -10.17 2.65 -24.57
N PRO A 24 -10.51 2.16 -25.78
CA PRO A 24 -11.41 2.88 -26.69
C PRO A 24 -12.79 3.10 -26.07
N GLY A 25 -13.37 4.29 -26.28
CA GLY A 25 -14.73 4.62 -25.82
C GLY A 25 -14.85 5.02 -24.34
N VAL A 26 -13.75 5.00 -23.59
CA VAL A 26 -13.71 5.43 -22.19
C VAL A 26 -13.55 6.95 -22.10
N GLY A 27 -14.42 7.61 -21.35
CA GLY A 27 -14.40 9.07 -21.15
C GLY A 27 -13.43 9.53 -20.05
N ASP A 28 -13.13 10.83 -20.04
CA ASP A 28 -12.23 11.45 -19.05
C ASP A 28 -12.71 11.23 -17.61
N ASP A 29 -14.01 11.44 -17.34
CA ASP A 29 -14.60 11.25 -16.01
C ASP A 29 -14.41 9.81 -15.49
N THR A 30 -14.47 8.81 -16.38
CA THR A 30 -14.25 7.41 -16.01
C THR A 30 -12.78 7.13 -15.70
N VAL A 31 -11.85 7.71 -16.46
CA VAL A 31 -10.41 7.61 -16.19
C VAL A 31 -10.06 8.29 -14.87
N GLU A 32 -10.63 9.46 -14.60
CA GLU A 32 -10.44 10.17 -13.33
C GLU A 32 -11.00 9.38 -12.15
N ALA A 33 -12.21 8.82 -12.28
CA ALA A 33 -12.80 7.97 -11.24
C ALA A 33 -11.95 6.72 -10.94
N ALA A 34 -11.43 6.05 -11.98
CA ALA A 34 -10.54 4.91 -11.80
C ALA A 34 -9.20 5.29 -11.15
N GLY A 35 -8.65 6.45 -11.52
CA GLY A 35 -7.49 7.05 -10.86
C GLY A 35 -7.76 7.33 -9.38
N LYS A 36 -8.92 7.91 -9.05
CA LYS A 36 -9.32 8.17 -7.65
C LYS A 36 -9.55 6.90 -6.84
N MET A 37 -10.08 5.84 -7.45
CA MET A 37 -10.20 4.53 -6.79
C MET A 37 -8.81 3.95 -6.48
N SER A 38 -7.87 4.07 -7.41
CA SER A 38 -6.47 3.63 -7.21
C SER A 38 -5.79 4.44 -6.10
N GLU A 39 -5.93 5.77 -6.12
CA GLU A 39 -5.42 6.67 -5.08
C GLU A 39 -6.00 6.31 -3.70
N ALA A 40 -7.30 6.03 -3.60
CA ALA A 40 -7.92 5.59 -2.36
C ALA A 40 -7.31 4.27 -1.84
N LEU A 41 -7.09 3.28 -2.73
CA LEU A 41 -6.44 2.03 -2.36
C LEU A 41 -4.99 2.28 -1.86
N GLU A 42 -4.25 3.20 -2.47
CA GLU A 42 -2.90 3.56 -2.00
C GLU A 42 -2.90 4.10 -0.56
N TYR A 43 -3.86 4.94 -0.19
CA TYR A 43 -4.01 5.39 1.21
C TYR A 43 -4.32 4.23 2.16
N ILE A 44 -5.11 3.25 1.72
CA ILE A 44 -5.43 2.05 2.51
C ILE A 44 -4.20 1.14 2.66
N GLU A 45 -3.40 0.98 1.61
CA GLU A 45 -2.11 0.25 1.67
C GLU A 45 -1.15 0.93 2.66
N ARG A 46 -1.14 2.27 2.72
CA ARG A 46 -0.35 3.02 3.72
C ARG A 46 -0.86 2.80 5.13
N ALA A 47 -2.18 2.83 5.34
CA ALA A 47 -2.78 2.52 6.64
C ALA A 47 -2.44 1.09 7.07
N ARG A 48 -2.53 0.12 6.16
CA ARG A 48 -2.09 -1.27 6.36
C ARG A 48 -0.63 -1.34 6.80
N GLY A 49 0.26 -0.62 6.12
CA GLY A 49 1.66 -0.50 6.50
C GLY A 49 1.87 0.00 7.93
N HIS A 50 1.07 0.98 8.37
CA HIS A 50 1.11 1.47 9.76
C HIS A 50 0.62 0.43 10.78
N LEU A 51 -0.31 -0.46 10.42
CA LEU A 51 -0.69 -1.57 11.29
C LEU A 51 0.44 -2.58 11.48
N TYR A 52 1.23 -2.85 10.42
CA TYR A 52 2.44 -3.67 10.58
C TYR A 52 3.49 -3.00 11.46
N THR A 53 3.73 -1.69 11.29
CA THR A 53 4.61 -0.93 12.19
C THR A 53 4.10 -1.03 13.63
N PHE A 54 2.81 -0.81 13.86
CA PHE A 54 2.18 -0.93 15.17
C PHE A 54 2.38 -2.32 15.77
N HIS A 55 2.09 -3.39 15.02
CA HIS A 55 2.26 -4.77 15.47
C HIS A 55 3.70 -5.06 15.93
N GLN A 56 4.70 -4.66 15.13
CA GLN A 56 6.11 -4.85 15.48
C GLN A 56 6.52 -4.06 16.73
N LEU A 57 6.08 -2.80 16.85
CA LEU A 57 6.37 -1.98 18.01
C LEU A 57 5.78 -2.57 19.30
N ILE A 58 4.54 -3.08 19.24
CA ILE A 58 3.91 -3.76 20.37
C ILE A 58 4.64 -5.05 20.72
N GLY A 59 4.97 -5.89 19.73
CA GLY A 59 5.71 -7.14 19.99
C GLY A 59 7.08 -6.89 20.62
N HIS A 60 7.78 -5.85 20.17
CA HIS A 60 9.06 -5.46 20.78
C HIS A 60 8.89 -4.95 22.22
N ALA A 61 7.87 -4.11 22.48
CA ALA A 61 7.61 -3.61 23.82
C ALA A 61 7.21 -4.73 24.79
N ASP A 62 6.41 -5.71 24.34
CA ASP A 62 6.04 -6.89 25.12
C ASP A 62 7.28 -7.74 25.45
N ALA A 63 8.19 -7.96 24.49
CA ALA A 63 9.43 -8.69 24.73
C ALA A 63 10.36 -8.01 25.75
N LEU A 64 10.37 -6.68 25.82
CA LEU A 64 11.15 -5.94 26.84
C LEU A 64 10.62 -6.20 28.26
N LEU A 65 9.37 -6.62 28.44
CA LEU A 65 8.83 -6.93 29.76
C LEU A 65 9.52 -8.14 30.40
N ASP A 66 10.02 -9.09 29.62
CA ASP A 66 10.83 -10.20 30.14
C ASP A 66 12.09 -9.66 30.81
N GLU A 67 12.82 -8.74 30.14
CA GLU A 67 14.01 -8.09 30.71
C GLU A 67 13.67 -7.26 31.95
N VAL A 68 12.52 -6.58 31.97
CA VAL A 68 12.06 -5.83 33.14
C VAL A 68 11.81 -6.77 34.31
N CYS A 69 11.13 -7.90 34.09
CA CYS A 69 10.85 -8.89 35.12
C CYS A 69 12.15 -9.47 35.69
N ASP A 70 13.10 -9.83 34.84
CA ASP A 70 14.39 -10.38 35.27
C ASP A 70 15.18 -9.36 36.10
N LYS A 71 15.28 -8.11 35.64
CA LYS A 71 15.97 -7.04 36.39
C LYS A 71 15.32 -6.75 37.74
N LEU A 72 13.98 -6.81 37.82
CA LEU A 72 13.28 -6.63 39.10
C LEU A 72 13.59 -7.77 40.06
N ARG A 73 13.65 -9.03 39.60
CA ARG A 73 14.04 -10.18 40.44
C ARG A 73 15.49 -10.08 40.89
N GLU A 74 16.41 -9.75 39.99
CA GLU A 74 17.83 -9.54 40.32
C GLU A 74 18.03 -8.45 41.38
N ALA A 75 17.19 -7.41 41.37
CA ALA A 75 17.19 -6.35 42.36
C ALA A 75 16.47 -6.71 43.68
N GLY A 76 15.90 -7.92 43.81
CA GLY A 76 15.17 -8.37 45.00
C GLY A 76 13.73 -7.83 45.10
N HIS A 77 13.12 -7.44 43.98
CA HIS A 77 11.76 -6.91 43.90
C HIS A 77 10.77 -7.93 43.29
N ASP A 78 10.74 -9.15 43.82
CA ASP A 78 9.95 -10.27 43.28
C ASP A 78 8.46 -9.94 43.14
N ALA A 79 7.86 -9.29 44.13
CA ALA A 79 6.44 -8.92 44.07
C ALA A 79 6.12 -7.91 42.96
N ALA A 80 7.08 -7.07 42.57
CA ALA A 80 6.91 -6.15 41.44
C ALA A 80 7.08 -6.88 40.11
N ALA A 81 8.06 -7.79 40.01
CA ALA A 81 8.25 -8.64 38.84
C ALA A 81 7.00 -9.49 38.56
N GLU A 82 6.42 -10.10 39.61
CA GLU A 82 5.21 -10.90 39.51
C GLU A 82 4.01 -10.09 38.98
N ARG A 83 3.83 -8.85 39.46
CA ARG A 83 2.75 -7.98 38.94
C ARG A 83 2.95 -7.64 37.47
N VAL A 84 4.16 -7.25 37.07
CA VAL A 84 4.44 -6.97 35.65
C VAL A 84 4.19 -8.22 34.79
N GLN A 85 4.68 -9.37 35.23
CA GLN A 85 4.53 -10.62 34.49
C GLN A 85 3.06 -11.05 34.37
N THR A 86 2.27 -10.94 35.44
CA THR A 86 0.88 -11.42 35.44
C THR A 86 -0.13 -10.43 34.88
N GLU A 87 0.15 -9.13 34.95
CA GLU A 87 -0.79 -8.08 34.51
C GLU A 87 -0.46 -7.53 33.11
N LEU A 88 0.81 -7.51 32.69
CA LEU A 88 1.23 -6.85 31.44
C LEU A 88 1.69 -7.81 30.35
N VAL A 89 2.46 -8.85 30.67
CA VAL A 89 2.99 -9.77 29.64
C VAL A 89 1.85 -10.49 28.92
N GLY A 90 1.82 -10.37 27.59
CA GLY A 90 0.75 -10.95 26.77
C GLY A 90 -0.61 -10.26 26.94
N HIS A 91 -0.67 -9.10 27.59
CA HIS A 91 -1.91 -8.35 27.72
C HIS A 91 -2.40 -7.88 26.34
N ASN A 92 -3.69 -8.12 26.06
CA ASN A 92 -4.29 -7.72 24.80
C ASN A 92 -4.31 -6.19 24.64
N VAL A 93 -4.00 -5.69 23.44
CA VAL A 93 -4.01 -4.24 23.15
C VAL A 93 -5.42 -3.70 22.90
N LEU A 94 -6.36 -4.58 22.55
CA LEU A 94 -7.79 -4.32 22.42
C LEU A 94 -8.58 -5.52 22.99
N PRO A 95 -9.89 -5.37 23.29
CA PRO A 95 -10.69 -6.50 23.79
C PRO A 95 -10.59 -7.74 22.89
N GLY A 96 -10.02 -8.81 23.47
CA GLY A 96 -9.84 -10.11 22.80
C GLY A 96 -8.82 -10.13 21.66
N ARG A 97 -7.96 -9.11 21.54
CA ARG A 97 -7.05 -8.96 20.41
C ARG A 97 -5.64 -8.60 20.83
N TRP A 98 -4.71 -9.42 20.38
CA TRP A 98 -3.33 -9.01 20.23
C TRP A 98 -3.13 -8.24 18.92
N SER A 99 -1.96 -7.61 18.78
CA SER A 99 -1.71 -6.68 17.68
C SER A 99 -1.69 -7.34 16.30
N PHE A 100 -1.32 -8.62 16.20
CA PHE A 100 -1.36 -9.34 14.91
C PHE A 100 -2.81 -9.58 14.43
N GLN A 101 -3.74 -9.84 15.36
CA GLN A 101 -5.15 -10.07 15.02
C GLN A 101 -5.79 -8.80 14.47
N ILE A 102 -5.34 -7.61 14.90
CA ILE A 102 -5.78 -6.34 14.33
C ILE A 102 -5.35 -6.23 12.86
N VAL A 103 -4.14 -6.70 12.52
CA VAL A 103 -3.64 -6.73 11.13
C VAL A 103 -4.48 -7.71 10.30
N GLU A 104 -4.67 -8.93 10.79
CA GLU A 104 -5.47 -9.97 10.10
C GLU A 104 -6.90 -9.51 9.85
N GLU A 105 -7.57 -8.98 10.87
CA GLU A 105 -8.94 -8.49 10.74
C GLU A 105 -9.05 -7.30 9.78
N PHE A 106 -8.07 -6.39 9.77
CA PHE A 106 -8.03 -5.29 8.80
C PHE A 106 -7.86 -5.80 7.37
N ASP A 107 -6.98 -6.80 7.19
CA ASP A 107 -6.72 -7.44 5.90
C ASP A 107 -7.96 -8.16 5.36
N ASP A 108 -8.61 -8.96 6.20
CA ASP A 108 -9.77 -9.78 5.83
C ASP A 108 -11.02 -8.93 5.57
N MET A 109 -11.26 -7.90 6.38
CA MET A 109 -12.51 -7.14 6.31
C MET A 109 -12.45 -5.92 5.40
N TYR A 110 -11.35 -5.15 5.43
CA TYR A 110 -11.32 -3.82 4.82
C TYR A 110 -10.40 -3.76 3.60
N TRP A 111 -9.14 -4.17 3.75
CA TRP A 111 -8.17 -4.09 2.67
C TRP A 111 -8.52 -5.04 1.51
N SER A 112 -8.86 -6.30 1.79
CA SER A 112 -9.22 -7.27 0.74
C SER A 112 -10.43 -6.83 -0.07
N LEU A 113 -11.45 -6.28 0.60
CA LEU A 113 -12.65 -5.73 -0.03
C LEU A 113 -12.30 -4.57 -0.98
N PHE A 114 -11.54 -3.59 -0.51
CA PHE A 114 -11.13 -2.45 -1.33
C PHE A 114 -10.30 -2.86 -2.54
N ARG A 115 -9.34 -3.77 -2.32
CA ARG A 115 -8.47 -4.29 -3.38
C ARG A 115 -9.26 -5.04 -4.45
N GLU A 116 -10.29 -5.78 -4.04
CA GLU A 116 -11.19 -6.44 -4.98
C GLU A 116 -12.01 -5.43 -5.79
N HIS A 117 -12.56 -4.40 -5.15
CA HIS A 117 -13.36 -3.39 -5.86
C HIS A 117 -12.53 -2.52 -6.80
N GLU A 118 -11.31 -2.15 -6.43
CA GLU A 118 -10.38 -1.48 -7.37
C GLU A 118 -10.13 -2.37 -8.59
N ARG A 119 -9.79 -3.65 -8.36
CA ARG A 119 -9.51 -4.60 -9.44
C ARG A 119 -10.70 -4.74 -10.37
N ARG A 120 -11.91 -4.92 -9.84
CA ARG A 120 -13.13 -5.05 -10.65
C ARG A 120 -13.38 -3.80 -11.50
N LEU A 121 -13.28 -2.61 -10.91
CA LEU A 121 -13.46 -1.34 -11.62
C LEU A 121 -12.42 -1.17 -12.73
N ARG A 122 -11.15 -1.48 -12.44
CA ARG A 122 -10.06 -1.44 -13.42
C ARG A 122 -10.26 -2.44 -14.55
N ASP A 123 -10.68 -3.66 -14.24
CA ASP A 123 -10.90 -4.69 -15.26
C ASP A 123 -12.11 -4.34 -16.14
N GLU A 124 -13.18 -3.78 -15.55
CA GLU A 124 -14.41 -3.36 -16.25
C GLU A 124 -14.18 -2.15 -17.16
N PHE A 125 -13.56 -1.08 -16.66
CA PHE A 125 -13.48 0.20 -17.39
C PHE A 125 -12.13 0.48 -18.03
N MET A 126 -11.04 -0.08 -17.47
CA MET A 126 -9.68 0.17 -17.97
C MET A 126 -9.11 -1.03 -18.73
N GLY A 127 -9.90 -2.10 -18.95
CA GLY A 127 -9.42 -3.31 -19.62
C GLY A 127 -8.23 -3.95 -18.91
N GLY A 128 -8.15 -3.78 -17.59
CA GLY A 128 -7.04 -4.23 -16.76
C GLY A 128 -5.82 -3.30 -16.75
N ALA A 129 -5.77 -2.26 -17.59
CA ALA A 129 -4.66 -1.29 -17.61
C ALA A 129 -4.56 -0.55 -16.27
N ARG A 130 -3.33 -0.46 -15.75
CA ARG A 130 -3.03 0.28 -14.50
C ARG A 130 -2.57 1.68 -14.84
N HIS A 131 -2.76 2.62 -13.92
CA HIS A 131 -2.21 3.99 -13.97
C HIS A 131 -2.47 4.75 -15.29
N VAL A 132 -3.64 4.56 -15.89
CA VAL A 132 -4.02 5.26 -17.12
C VAL A 132 -4.05 6.78 -16.89
N PHE A 133 -4.66 7.22 -15.79
CA PHE A 133 -4.76 8.63 -15.43
C PHE A 133 -3.38 9.29 -15.26
N GLU A 134 -2.47 8.64 -14.52
CA GLU A 134 -1.10 9.14 -14.31
C GLU A 134 -0.28 9.10 -15.60
N SER A 135 -0.46 8.08 -16.44
CA SER A 135 0.22 7.98 -17.74
C SER A 135 -0.17 9.15 -18.65
N GLU A 136 -1.47 9.47 -18.73
CA GLU A 136 -1.94 10.62 -19.49
C GLU A 136 -1.49 11.95 -18.89
N MET A 137 -1.48 12.04 -17.56
CA MET A 137 -0.94 13.20 -16.87
C MET A 137 0.55 13.39 -17.18
N LYS A 138 1.34 12.30 -17.22
CA LYS A 138 2.75 12.34 -17.59
C LYS A 138 2.93 12.78 -19.04
N GLU A 139 2.19 12.21 -19.98
CA GLU A 139 2.25 12.59 -21.40
C GLU A 139 1.96 14.07 -21.61
N ARG A 140 0.94 14.63 -20.93
CA ARG A 140 0.61 16.05 -21.01
C ARG A 140 1.70 16.95 -20.40
N ARG A 141 2.40 16.48 -19.36
CA ARG A 141 3.38 17.28 -18.59
C ARG A 141 4.81 17.18 -19.10
N ARG A 142 5.18 16.10 -19.80
CA ARG A 142 6.57 15.88 -20.23
C ARG A 142 6.97 16.85 -21.34
N THR A 143 8.27 17.15 -21.41
CA THR A 143 8.85 17.95 -22.50
C THR A 143 9.34 17.01 -23.59
N HIS A 144 8.64 17.00 -24.72
CA HIS A 144 8.96 16.09 -25.83
C HIS A 144 10.38 16.33 -26.37
N GLY A 145 11.18 15.26 -26.46
CA GLY A 145 12.53 15.30 -27.02
C GLY A 145 13.62 15.74 -26.04
N ARG A 146 13.29 16.06 -24.79
CA ARG A 146 14.28 16.40 -23.75
C ARG A 146 14.75 15.13 -23.01
N PRO A 147 16.08 14.91 -22.86
CA PRO A 147 16.59 13.83 -22.02
C PRO A 147 16.04 13.89 -20.59
N GLY A 148 15.60 12.75 -20.05
CA GLY A 148 14.94 12.64 -18.74
C GLY A 148 13.43 12.90 -18.75
N HIS A 149 12.83 13.15 -19.91
CA HIS A 149 11.39 13.36 -20.12
C HIS A 149 10.81 12.34 -21.13
N GLU A 150 11.46 11.19 -21.24
CA GLU A 150 11.03 10.08 -22.10
C GLU A 150 9.65 9.55 -21.66
N ALA A 151 8.86 9.11 -22.64
CA ALA A 151 7.55 8.54 -22.39
C ALA A 151 7.69 7.24 -21.58
N THR A 152 8.57 6.36 -22.01
CA THR A 152 8.89 5.08 -21.37
C THR A 152 10.23 5.11 -20.64
N PRO A 153 10.46 4.19 -19.69
CA PRO A 153 11.80 3.92 -19.16
C PRO A 153 12.82 3.53 -20.22
#